data_AF-A0A059LEZ8-F1
#
_entry.id   AF-A0A059LEZ8-F1
#
_cell.length_a   1.000
_cell.length_b   1.000
_cell.length_c   1.000
_cell.angle_alpha   90.00
_cell.angle_beta   90.00
_cell.angle_gamma   90.00
#
_symmetry.space_group_name_H-M   'P 1'
#
loop_
_entity.id
_entity.type
_entity.pdbx_description
1 polymer ?
#
loop_
_entity_poly.entity_id
_entity_poly.type
_entity_poly.pdbx_seq_one_letter_code
_entity_poly.pdbx_strand_id
1 'polypeptide(L)'
;MAQDVGEQVLSCFWDLASLEQATQVSAATSLANAVEESQKDVPTKASTATLDESLAQCSQLSSYVLQRLCRGLASSREGARQGFSVGLALVLQKLSFVSPSQAVELLESTLEKPRGQKGEEVRDYLLALLFGAGAIARSRGKGLGSLSAAEARPLAALILSTGQKKA
;
A
#
# COMPACT_ATOMS: atom_id res chain seq x y z
N MET A 1 23.16 -14.68 4.30
CA MET A 1 22.73 -13.51 3.50
C MET A 1 21.21 -13.44 3.34
N ALA A 2 20.51 -14.48 2.88
CA ALA A 2 19.04 -14.44 2.74
C ALA A 2 18.27 -14.27 4.08
N GLN A 3 18.73 -14.88 5.18
CA GLN A 3 18.12 -14.70 6.51
C GLN A 3 18.23 -13.25 7.05
N ASP A 4 19.37 -12.60 6.79
CA ASP A 4 19.67 -11.24 7.26
C ASP A 4 18.79 -10.19 6.57
N VAL A 5 18.56 -10.33 5.25
CA VAL A 5 17.62 -9.47 4.51
C VAL A 5 16.19 -9.61 5.01
N GLY A 6 15.77 -10.82 5.38
CA GLY A 6 14.43 -11.06 5.94
C GLY A 6 14.24 -10.35 7.28
N GLU A 7 15.23 -10.40 8.16
CA GLU A 7 15.18 -9.75 9.48
C GLU A 7 15.17 -8.22 9.37
N GLN A 8 15.98 -7.66 8.47
CA GLN A 8 16.01 -6.22 8.17
C GLN A 8 14.69 -5.72 7.57
N VAL A 9 14.04 -6.49 6.70
CA VAL A 9 12.71 -6.14 6.18
C VAL A 9 11.66 -6.16 7.29
N LEU A 10 11.75 -7.13 8.20
CA LEU A 10 10.82 -7.25 9.31
C LEU A 10 10.95 -6.09 10.31
N SER A 11 12.18 -5.64 10.60
CA SER A 11 12.40 -4.49 11.49
C SER A 11 11.81 -3.20 10.91
N CYS A 12 11.90 -3.00 9.59
CA CYS A 12 11.33 -1.83 8.93
C CYS A 12 9.83 -1.66 9.22
N PHE A 13 9.04 -2.74 9.33
CA PHE A 13 7.60 -2.62 9.64
C PHE A 13 7.31 -2.06 11.03
N TRP A 14 8.22 -2.26 11.99
CA TRP A 14 8.11 -1.62 13.30
C TRP A 14 8.43 -0.14 13.21
N ASP A 15 9.49 0.19 12.47
CA ASP A 15 9.95 1.56 12.27
C ASP A 15 8.99 2.42 11.43
N LEU A 16 8.16 1.81 10.58
CA LEU A 16 7.05 2.50 9.91
C LEU A 16 6.03 3.10 10.90
N ALA A 17 5.91 2.54 12.11
CA ALA A 17 5.06 3.07 13.16
C ALA A 17 5.80 4.01 14.12
N SER A 18 7.04 4.38 13.82
CA SER A 18 7.78 5.39 14.59
C SER A 18 7.08 6.75 14.50
N LEU A 19 7.16 7.52 15.60
CA LEU A 19 6.76 8.92 15.64
C LEU A 19 7.86 9.85 15.10
N GLU A 20 9.09 9.33 14.97
CA GLU A 20 10.19 10.07 14.36
C GLU A 20 10.11 9.95 12.83
N GLN A 21 9.90 11.09 12.17
CA GLN A 21 9.75 11.16 10.72
C GLN A 21 10.97 10.58 9.97
N ALA A 22 12.19 10.82 10.47
CA ALA A 22 13.40 10.33 9.81
C ALA A 22 13.48 8.80 9.83
N THR A 23 13.18 8.16 10.98
CA THR A 23 13.08 6.70 11.10
C THR A 23 12.02 6.14 10.16
N GLN A 24 10.83 6.74 10.15
CA GLN A 24 9.72 6.29 9.32
C GLN A 24 10.04 6.36 7.83
N VAL A 25 10.64 7.46 7.36
CA VAL A 25 11.06 7.63 5.97
C VAL A 25 12.19 6.67 5.61
N SER A 26 13.19 6.51 6.48
CA SER A 26 14.29 5.57 6.29
C SER A 26 13.79 4.13 6.12
N ALA A 27 12.87 3.68 6.99
CA ALA A 27 12.27 2.36 6.91
C ALA A 27 11.44 2.16 5.63
N ALA A 28 10.65 3.17 5.24
CA ALA A 28 9.87 3.13 4.01
C ALA A 28 10.76 3.04 2.75
N THR A 29 11.86 3.80 2.71
CA THR A 29 12.84 3.76 1.62
C THR A 29 13.57 2.43 1.57
N SER A 30 14.03 1.91 2.72
CA SER A 30 14.68 0.60 2.81
C SER A 30 13.78 -0.54 2.32
N LEU A 31 12.49 -0.53 2.69
CA LEU A 31 11.50 -1.49 2.18
C LEU A 31 11.34 -1.38 0.66
N ALA A 32 11.20 -0.17 0.12
CA ALA A 32 11.04 0.03 -1.32
C ALA A 32 12.26 -0.46 -2.11
N ASN A 33 13.47 -0.23 -1.61
CA ASN A 33 14.70 -0.70 -2.23
C ASN A 33 14.84 -2.23 -2.15
N ALA A 34 14.51 -2.83 -1.01
CA ALA A 34 14.53 -4.29 -0.86
C ALA A 34 13.53 -4.97 -1.80
N VAL A 35 12.33 -4.39 -1.96
CA VAL A 35 11.33 -4.85 -2.91
C VAL A 35 11.85 -4.73 -4.34
N GLU A 36 12.36 -3.56 -4.74
CA GLU A 36 12.93 -3.35 -6.07
C GLU A 36 14.05 -4.35 -6.37
N GLU A 37 14.97 -4.58 -5.44
CA GLU A 37 16.05 -5.56 -5.59
C GLU A 37 15.50 -6.97 -5.79
N SER A 38 14.56 -7.39 -4.95
CA SER A 38 13.96 -8.72 -5.05
C SER A 38 13.16 -8.94 -6.34
N GLN A 39 12.75 -7.85 -7.00
CA GLN A 39 11.91 -7.86 -8.18
C GLN A 39 12.74 -7.89 -9.48
N LYS A 40 14.04 -7.55 -9.44
CA LYS A 40 14.92 -7.51 -10.64
C LYS A 40 15.03 -8.84 -11.36
N ASP A 41 15.09 -9.94 -10.62
CA ASP A 41 15.28 -11.28 -11.17
C ASP A 41 13.96 -11.96 -11.58
N VAL A 42 12.81 -11.30 -11.35
CA VAL A 42 11.50 -11.85 -11.69
C VAL A 42 11.00 -11.19 -12.98
N PRO A 43 10.78 -11.97 -14.06
CA PRO A 43 10.32 -11.42 -15.33
C PRO A 43 8.92 -10.80 -15.16
N THR A 44 8.84 -9.49 -15.40
CA THR A 44 7.60 -8.73 -15.39
C THR A 44 7.14 -8.48 -16.81
N LYS A 45 5.88 -8.80 -17.09
CA LYS A 45 5.20 -8.48 -18.34
C LYS A 45 4.56 -7.12 -18.19
N ALA A 46 4.59 -6.33 -19.27
CA ALA A 46 3.86 -5.07 -19.30
C ALA A 46 2.35 -5.35 -19.30
N SER A 47 1.65 -4.78 -18.31
CA SER A 47 0.19 -4.75 -18.18
C SER A 47 -0.47 -6.14 -18.08
N THR A 48 -1.04 -6.46 -16.92
CA THR A 48 -1.92 -7.63 -16.76
C THR A 48 -3.38 -7.23 -16.72
N ALA A 49 -4.28 -8.18 -17.02
CA ALA A 49 -5.72 -7.92 -17.00
C ALA A 49 -6.26 -7.92 -15.56
N THR A 50 -5.69 -8.74 -14.68
CA THR A 50 -6.19 -8.93 -13.31
C THR A 50 -5.14 -8.65 -12.25
N LEU A 51 -5.56 -8.42 -11.00
CA LEU A 51 -4.67 -8.31 -9.85
C LEU A 51 -3.87 -9.60 -9.62
N ASP A 52 -4.52 -10.76 -9.70
CA ASP A 52 -3.85 -12.06 -9.49
C ASP A 52 -2.71 -12.29 -10.48
N GLU A 53 -2.90 -11.91 -11.75
CA GLU A 53 -1.84 -11.98 -12.77
C GLU A 53 -0.67 -11.03 -12.47
N SER A 54 -0.96 -9.85 -11.90
CA SER A 54 0.08 -8.90 -11.46
C SER A 54 0.85 -9.45 -10.26
N LEU A 55 0.14 -9.99 -9.27
CA LEU A 55 0.76 -10.59 -8.07
C LEU A 55 1.54 -11.86 -8.39
N ALA A 56 1.16 -12.62 -9.41
CA ALA A 56 1.92 -13.77 -9.90
C ALA A 56 3.29 -13.37 -10.48
N GLN A 57 3.48 -12.09 -10.85
CA GLN A 57 4.75 -11.55 -11.32
C GLN A 57 5.56 -10.90 -10.20
N CYS A 58 5.00 -10.75 -9.01
CA CYS A 58 5.72 -10.25 -7.85
C CYS A 58 6.66 -11.33 -7.30
N SER A 59 7.84 -10.92 -6.85
CA SER A 59 8.63 -11.77 -5.96
C SER A 59 7.83 -12.09 -4.69
N GLN A 60 8.19 -13.17 -3.99
CA GLN A 60 7.55 -13.52 -2.72
C GLN A 60 7.63 -12.36 -1.71
N LEU A 61 8.75 -11.63 -1.71
CA LEU A 61 8.95 -10.46 -0.87
C LEU A 61 8.03 -9.30 -1.28
N SER A 62 7.95 -8.98 -2.57
CA SER A 62 7.08 -7.93 -3.10
C SER A 62 5.62 -8.15 -2.72
N SER A 63 5.11 -9.37 -2.94
CA SER A 63 3.73 -9.74 -2.58
C SER A 63 3.47 -9.62 -1.09
N TYR A 64 4.40 -10.11 -0.27
CA TYR A 64 4.31 -10.02 1.18
C TYR A 64 4.30 -8.57 1.67
N VAL A 65 5.23 -7.75 1.19
CA VAL A 65 5.37 -6.34 1.58
C VAL A 65 4.12 -5.55 1.18
N LEU A 66 3.62 -5.72 -0.04
CA LEU A 66 2.38 -5.09 -0.51
C LEU A 66 1.18 -5.40 0.38
N GLN A 67 0.95 -6.69 0.69
CA GLN A 67 -0.14 -7.10 1.56
C GLN A 67 0.03 -6.57 2.99
N ARG A 68 1.24 -6.65 3.54
CA ARG A 68 1.53 -6.18 4.91
C ARG A 68 1.38 -4.67 5.03
N LEU A 69 1.77 -3.92 3.99
CA LEU A 69 1.58 -2.48 3.92
C LEU A 69 0.09 -2.13 3.93
N CYS A 70 -0.72 -2.80 3.11
CA CYS A 70 -2.17 -2.61 3.07
C CYS A 70 -2.83 -2.89 4.43
N ARG A 71 -2.46 -4.00 5.10
CA ARG A 71 -2.99 -4.33 6.45
C ARG A 71 -2.64 -3.27 7.49
N GLY A 72 -1.41 -2.75 7.46
CA GLY A 72 -0.96 -1.77 8.44
C GLY A 72 -1.66 -0.41 8.35
N LEU A 73 -2.32 -0.10 7.23
CA LEU A 73 -3.15 1.11 7.09
C LEU A 73 -4.35 1.12 8.04
N ALA A 74 -4.85 -0.06 8.45
CA ALA A 74 -5.91 -0.20 9.44
C ALA A 74 -5.39 -0.22 10.89
N SER A 75 -4.08 -0.07 11.11
CA SER A 75 -3.52 -0.06 12.46
C SER A 75 -4.05 1.13 13.27
N SER A 76 -4.38 0.88 14.54
CA SER A 76 -4.74 1.89 15.53
C SER A 76 -3.52 2.49 16.24
N ARG A 77 -2.31 1.97 16.00
CA ARG A 77 -1.08 2.49 16.60
C ARG A 77 -0.79 3.89 16.06
N GLU A 78 -0.32 4.74 16.95
CA GLU A 78 0.11 6.09 16.59
C GLU A 78 1.26 6.02 15.55
N GLY A 79 1.31 6.97 14.62
CA GLY A 79 2.31 7.01 13.54
C GLY A 79 2.13 5.97 12.42
N ALA A 80 1.55 4.80 12.70
CA ALA A 80 1.49 3.68 11.77
C ALA A 80 0.85 4.04 10.42
N ARG A 81 -0.36 4.61 10.40
CA ARG A 81 -1.06 4.89 9.13
C ARG A 81 -0.25 5.76 8.17
N GLN A 82 0.50 6.72 8.70
CA GLN A 82 1.32 7.63 7.90
C GLN A 82 2.50 6.88 7.29
N GLY A 83 3.25 6.12 8.08
CA GLY A 83 4.41 5.39 7.59
C GLY A 83 4.05 4.25 6.65
N PHE A 84 3.02 3.50 6.97
CA PHE A 84 2.49 2.46 6.08
C PHE A 84 1.98 3.05 4.76
N SER A 85 1.37 4.25 4.78
CA SER A 85 0.96 4.97 3.56
C SER A 85 2.17 5.44 2.73
N VAL A 86 3.21 5.98 3.37
CA VAL A 86 4.47 6.36 2.69
C VAL A 86 5.16 5.14 2.09
N GLY A 87 5.31 4.06 2.86
CA GLY A 87 5.87 2.80 2.39
C GLY A 87 5.12 2.24 1.18
N LEU A 88 3.78 2.22 1.23
CA LEU A 88 2.95 1.77 0.11
C LEU A 88 3.14 2.63 -1.13
N ALA A 89 3.21 3.95 -0.99
CA ALA A 89 3.43 4.87 -2.11
C ALA A 89 4.79 4.61 -2.78
N LEU A 90 5.87 4.46 -1.99
CA LEU A 90 7.21 4.19 -2.51
C LEU A 90 7.31 2.82 -3.17
N VAL A 91 6.75 1.77 -2.56
CA VAL A 91 6.74 0.42 -3.13
C VAL A 91 5.96 0.38 -4.45
N LEU A 92 4.77 0.99 -4.52
CA LEU A 92 3.99 1.05 -5.76
C LEU A 92 4.68 1.88 -6.86
N GLN A 93 5.51 2.85 -6.48
CA GLN A 93 6.32 3.61 -7.43
C GLN A 93 7.43 2.73 -8.05
N LYS A 94 8.02 1.82 -7.26
CA LYS A 94 9.00 0.84 -7.74
C LYS A 94 8.37 -0.28 -8.57
N LEU A 95 7.16 -0.71 -8.20
CA LEU A 95 6.40 -1.77 -8.87
C LEU A 95 5.44 -1.18 -9.91
N SER A 96 5.99 -0.54 -10.95
CA SER A 96 5.19 0.21 -11.94
C SER A 96 4.20 -0.64 -12.76
N PHE A 97 4.35 -1.98 -12.75
CA PHE A 97 3.47 -2.92 -13.44
C PHE A 97 2.11 -3.12 -12.74
N VAL A 98 1.99 -2.77 -11.46
CA VAL A 98 0.70 -2.76 -10.75
C VAL A 98 -0.02 -1.46 -11.10
N SER A 99 -1.19 -1.54 -11.73
CA SER A 99 -2.02 -0.37 -12.07
C SER A 99 -2.72 0.22 -10.84
N PRO A 100 -3.20 1.48 -10.89
CA PRO A 100 -4.00 2.06 -9.80
C PRO A 100 -5.26 1.26 -9.46
N SER A 101 -5.95 0.72 -10.47
CA SER A 101 -7.14 -0.13 -10.27
C SER A 101 -6.80 -1.40 -9.49
N GLN A 102 -5.73 -2.08 -9.87
CA GLN A 102 -5.24 -3.28 -9.17
C GLN A 102 -4.76 -2.94 -7.75
N ALA A 103 -4.14 -1.78 -7.54
CA ALA A 103 -3.73 -1.35 -6.21
C ALA A 103 -4.93 -1.06 -5.29
N VAL A 104 -6.03 -0.52 -5.84
CA VAL A 104 -7.30 -0.38 -5.10
C VAL A 104 -7.89 -1.74 -4.78
N GLU A 105 -7.93 -2.66 -5.75
CA GLU A 105 -8.42 -4.03 -5.54
C GLU A 105 -7.59 -4.79 -4.48
N LEU A 106 -6.27 -4.62 -4.49
CA LEU A 106 -5.37 -5.17 -3.47
C LEU A 106 -5.70 -4.61 -2.08
N LEU A 107 -5.92 -3.30 -1.98
CA LEU A 107 -6.26 -2.64 -0.73
C LEU A 107 -7.59 -3.18 -0.18
N GLU A 108 -8.63 -3.25 -1.01
CA GLU A 108 -9.96 -3.73 -0.61
C GLU A 108 -9.98 -5.22 -0.27
N SER A 109 -9.26 -6.06 -1.01
CA SER A 109 -9.16 -7.50 -0.73
C SER A 109 -8.35 -7.81 0.53
N THR A 110 -7.40 -6.94 0.88
CA THR A 110 -6.54 -7.12 2.05
C THR A 110 -7.18 -6.61 3.34
N LEU A 111 -8.05 -5.60 3.27
CA LEU A 111 -8.71 -5.02 4.42
C LEU A 111 -9.99 -5.77 4.77
N GLU A 112 -10.09 -6.27 6.00
CA GLU A 112 -11.32 -6.88 6.48
C GLU A 112 -12.41 -5.82 6.67
N LYS A 113 -13.53 -5.98 5.97
CA LYS A 113 -14.68 -5.10 6.11
C LYS A 113 -15.34 -5.34 7.48
N PRO A 114 -15.49 -4.31 8.33
CA PRO A 114 -16.15 -4.46 9.62
C PRO A 114 -17.59 -4.97 9.45
N ARG A 115 -17.97 -5.97 10.25
CA ARG A 115 -19.30 -6.61 10.21
C ARG A 115 -20.32 -6.00 11.18
N GLY A 116 -19.90 -5.07 12.04
CA GLY A 116 -20.73 -4.51 13.10
C GLY A 116 -20.59 -2.99 13.27
N GLN A 117 -21.36 -2.44 14.21
CA GLN A 117 -21.45 -0.99 14.49
C GLN A 117 -20.36 -0.46 15.44
N LYS A 118 -19.26 -1.21 15.67
CA LYS A 118 -18.16 -0.70 16.48
C LYS A 118 -17.50 0.46 15.75
N GLY A 119 -17.78 1.67 16.23
CA GLY A 119 -17.35 2.91 15.57
C GLY A 119 -15.84 3.01 15.36
N GLU A 120 -15.04 2.39 16.23
CA GLU A 120 -13.58 2.37 16.11
C GLU A 120 -13.08 1.51 14.96
N GLU A 121 -13.60 0.29 14.82
CA GLU A 121 -13.26 -0.62 13.72
C GLU A 121 -13.71 -0.03 12.37
N VAL A 122 -14.90 0.57 12.32
CA VAL A 122 -15.39 1.29 11.13
C VAL A 122 -14.51 2.49 10.81
N ARG A 123 -14.15 3.31 11.81
CA ARG A 123 -13.26 4.46 11.64
C ARG A 123 -11.91 4.02 11.09
N ASP A 124 -11.29 3.01 11.68
CA ASP A 124 -9.96 2.57 11.31
C ASP A 124 -9.94 1.96 9.90
N TYR A 125 -10.98 1.22 9.52
CA TYR A 125 -11.20 0.77 8.15
C TYR A 125 -11.34 1.94 7.16
N LEU A 126 -12.19 2.93 7.46
CA LEU A 126 -12.38 4.09 6.58
C LEU A 126 -11.10 4.93 6.44
N LEU A 127 -10.34 5.10 7.52
CA LEU A 127 -9.04 5.76 7.50
C LEU A 127 -8.05 4.96 6.66
N ALA A 128 -8.03 3.62 6.77
CA ALA A 128 -7.18 2.78 5.95
C ALA A 128 -7.44 2.99 4.45
N LEU A 129 -8.72 3.05 4.05
CA LEU A 129 -9.09 3.35 2.66
C LEU A 129 -8.62 4.72 2.21
N LEU A 130 -8.75 5.75 3.05
CA LEU A 130 -8.33 7.11 2.72
C LEU A 130 -6.79 7.23 2.58
N PHE A 131 -6.04 6.67 3.53
CA PHE A 131 -4.58 6.65 3.48
C PHE A 131 -4.06 5.79 2.31
N GLY A 132 -4.73 4.68 2.01
CA GLY A 132 -4.42 3.83 0.86
C GLY A 132 -4.67 4.53 -0.47
N ALA A 133 -5.82 5.17 -0.64
CA ALA A 133 -6.12 5.98 -1.84
C ALA A 133 -5.08 7.09 -2.03
N GLY A 134 -4.71 7.77 -0.94
CA GLY A 134 -3.66 8.80 -0.94
C GLY A 134 -2.27 8.26 -1.30
N ALA A 135 -1.93 7.04 -0.88
CA ALA A 135 -0.67 6.38 -1.25
C ALA A 135 -0.62 6.01 -2.74
N ILE A 136 -1.71 5.42 -3.25
CA ILE A 136 -1.83 5.03 -4.67
C ILE A 136 -1.77 6.26 -5.58
N ALA A 137 -2.42 7.37 -5.20
CA ALA A 137 -2.30 8.61 -5.95
C ALA A 137 -0.87 9.18 -5.96
N ARG A 138 -0.16 9.10 -4.81
CA ARG A 138 1.21 9.61 -4.67
C ARG A 138 2.24 8.78 -5.42
N SER A 139 2.04 7.47 -5.57
CA SER A 139 2.98 6.61 -6.30
C SER A 139 3.12 6.99 -7.78
N ARG A 140 2.17 7.75 -8.33
CA ARG A 140 2.21 8.30 -9.71
C ARG A 140 2.89 9.67 -9.81
N GLY A 141 3.61 10.08 -8.77
CA GLY A 141 4.63 11.13 -8.83
C GLY A 141 4.16 12.58 -8.70
N LYS A 142 2.88 12.92 -8.93
CA LYS A 142 2.40 14.32 -8.81
C LYS A 142 1.00 14.50 -8.17
N GLY A 143 0.47 13.46 -7.52
CA GLY A 143 -0.83 13.51 -6.82
C GLY A 143 -2.04 13.33 -7.74
N LEU A 144 -3.25 13.50 -7.20
CA LEU A 144 -4.51 13.21 -7.93
C LEU A 144 -4.66 13.96 -9.27
N GLY A 145 -4.10 15.17 -9.38
CA GLY A 145 -4.19 15.99 -10.59
C GLY A 145 -3.34 15.53 -11.77
N SER A 146 -2.40 14.60 -11.55
CA SER A 146 -1.60 14.01 -12.64
C SER A 146 -2.12 12.67 -13.12
N LEU A 147 -3.18 12.15 -12.48
CA LEU A 147 -3.81 10.90 -12.89
C LEU A 147 -4.68 11.14 -14.12
N SER A 148 -4.63 10.21 -15.07
CA SER A 148 -5.64 10.18 -16.13
C SER A 148 -7.03 9.92 -15.53
N ALA A 149 -8.08 10.28 -16.28
CA ALA A 149 -9.45 10.01 -15.84
C ALA A 149 -9.70 8.52 -15.52
N ALA A 150 -9.04 7.62 -16.26
CA ALA A 150 -9.12 6.17 -16.03
C ALA A 150 -8.48 5.76 -14.69
N GLU A 151 -7.34 6.35 -14.33
CA GLU A 151 -6.63 6.07 -13.06
C GLU A 151 -7.28 6.75 -11.85
N ALA A 152 -7.86 7.94 -12.05
CA ALA A 152 -8.54 8.69 -10.99
C ALA A 152 -9.88 8.05 -10.61
N ARG A 153 -10.58 7.43 -11.56
CA ARG A 153 -11.92 6.84 -11.35
C ARG A 153 -11.98 5.82 -10.19
N PRO A 154 -11.13 4.78 -10.10
CA PRO A 154 -11.19 3.83 -8.99
C PRO A 154 -10.91 4.50 -7.64
N LEU A 155 -9.96 5.44 -7.59
CA LEU A 155 -9.64 6.18 -6.37
C LEU A 155 -10.79 7.09 -5.93
N ALA A 156 -11.41 7.82 -6.87
CA ALA A 156 -12.57 8.65 -6.62
C ALA A 156 -13.75 7.81 -6.14
N ALA A 157 -14.03 6.66 -6.77
CA ALA A 157 -15.08 5.74 -6.34
C ALA A 157 -14.82 5.24 -4.90
N LEU A 158 -13.58 4.85 -4.60
CA LEU A 158 -13.19 4.42 -3.27
C LEU A 158 -13.42 5.52 -2.23
N ILE A 159 -12.93 6.74 -2.48
CA ILE A 159 -13.08 7.90 -1.58
C ILE A 159 -14.57 8.24 -1.38
N LEU A 160 -15.36 8.32 -2.46
CA LEU A 160 -16.80 8.60 -2.37
C LEU A 160 -17.53 7.54 -1.54
N SER A 161 -17.15 6.26 -1.67
CA SER A 161 -17.73 5.18 -0.86
C SER A 161 -17.45 5.35 0.63
N THR A 162 -16.34 6.00 1.01
CA THR A 162 -16.04 6.29 2.43
C THR A 162 -16.94 7.39 2.99
N GLY A 163 -17.29 8.39 2.17
CA GLY A 163 -18.18 9.49 2.55
C GLY A 163 -19.64 9.05 2.72
N GLN A 164 -20.13 8.17 1.84
CA GLN A 164 -21.50 7.64 1.90
C GLN A 164 -21.75 6.73 3.10
N LYS A 165 -20.71 6.11 3.68
CA LYS A 165 -20.83 5.22 4.85
C LYS A 165 -21.00 5.96 6.18
N LYS A 166 -20.93 7.29 6.17
CA LYS A 166 -21.13 8.16 7.34
C LYS A 166 -22.50 8.88 7.33
N ALA A 167 -23.30 8.69 6.28
CA ALA A 167 -24.63 9.28 6.11
C ALA A 167 -25.74 8.27 6.44
#